data_AF-A0A660XHN8-F1
#
_entry.id   AF-A0A660XHN8-F1
#
_cell.length_a   1.000
_cell.length_b   1.000
_cell.length_c   1.000
_cell.angle_alpha   90.00
_cell.angle_beta   90.00
_cell.angle_gamma   90.00
#
_symmetry.space_group_name_H-M   'P 1'
#
loop_
_entity.id
_entity.type
_entity.pdbx_description
1 polymer ?
#
loop_
_entity_poly.entity_id
_entity_poly.type
_entity_poly.pdbx_seq_one_letter_code
_entity_poly.pdbx_strand_id
1 'polypeptide(L)'
;RIDYRHIIWSLVKKPDAFARYRHQEALFPTIEFRRAYDRFQEAYGAGRRADVAYLQLLHHAAATMEIGVQTALELLLEAGEVPTLDRVKQLIGAEQAEVPELSSMEVDLEEYNDLLTAEESR
;
A
#
# COMPACT_ATOMS: atom_id res chain seq x y z
N ARG A 1 18.24 -8.77 -0.79
CA ARG A 1 17.33 -7.67 -1.23
C ARG A 1 16.63 -7.17 0.02
N ILE A 2 16.71 -5.87 0.35
CA ILE A 2 16.09 -5.31 1.56
C ILE A 2 14.68 -4.85 1.17
N ASP A 3 13.65 -5.39 1.81
CA ASP A 3 12.29 -4.83 1.74
C ASP A 3 12.28 -3.52 2.56
N TYR A 4 11.74 -2.44 1.97
CA TYR A 4 11.60 -1.14 2.62
C TYR A 4 10.86 -1.20 3.96
N ARG A 5 9.96 -2.17 4.13
CA ARG A 5 9.21 -2.40 5.37
C ARG A 5 10.14 -2.58 6.58
N HIS A 6 11.34 -3.13 6.37
CA HIS A 6 12.33 -3.29 7.44
C HIS A 6 12.98 -1.99 7.90
N ILE A 7 13.02 -0.96 7.04
CA ILE A 7 13.76 0.28 7.30
C ILE A 7 12.84 1.48 7.53
N ILE A 8 11.62 1.46 7.02
CA ILE A 8 10.73 2.63 6.99
C ILE A 8 10.38 3.14 8.39
N TRP A 9 10.20 2.24 9.36
CA TRP A 9 9.94 2.57 10.77
C TRP A 9 11.07 3.38 11.42
N SER A 10 12.31 3.15 10.99
CA SER A 10 13.47 3.92 11.45
C SER A 10 13.66 5.19 10.63
N LEU A 11 13.39 5.13 9.33
CA LEU A 11 13.65 6.22 8.38
C LEU A 11 12.68 7.39 8.55
N VAL A 12 11.41 7.13 8.92
CA VAL A 12 10.42 8.18 9.19
C VAL A 12 10.83 9.09 10.36
N LYS A 13 11.63 8.56 11.31
CA LYS A 13 12.18 9.33 12.45
C LYS A 13 13.40 10.16 12.07
N LYS A 14 14.00 9.90 10.91
CA LYS A 14 15.23 10.54 10.40
C LYS A 14 15.05 10.89 8.92
N PRO A 15 14.11 11.80 8.58
CA PRO A 15 13.78 12.10 7.18
C PRO A 15 14.97 12.63 6.38
N ASP A 16 15.90 13.33 7.03
CA ASP A 16 17.12 13.85 6.38
C ASP A 16 18.05 12.75 5.86
N ALA A 17 17.89 11.50 6.32
CA ALA A 17 18.63 10.35 5.83
C ALA A 17 18.09 9.82 4.49
N PHE A 18 16.85 10.14 4.11
CA PHE A 18 16.23 9.66 2.88
C PHE A 18 16.94 10.19 1.63
N ALA A 19 17.20 11.49 1.57
CA ALA A 19 17.93 12.13 0.47
C ALA A 19 19.35 11.56 0.28
N ARG A 20 19.95 10.99 1.33
CA ARG A 20 21.28 10.38 1.33
C ARG A 20 21.25 8.85 1.35
N TYR A 21 20.08 8.23 1.28
CA TYR A 21 19.94 6.79 1.41
C TYR A 21 20.46 6.08 0.17
N ARG A 22 21.48 5.23 0.33
CA ARG A 22 22.15 4.55 -0.78
C ARG A 22 21.24 3.64 -1.60
N HIS A 23 20.13 3.17 -1.03
CA HIS A 23 19.18 2.27 -1.68
C HIS A 23 17.81 2.94 -1.87
N GLN A 24 17.77 4.17 -2.39
CA GLN A 24 16.53 4.89 -2.69
C GLN A 24 15.57 4.09 -3.56
N GLU A 25 16.07 3.33 -4.54
CA GLU A 25 15.24 2.46 -5.39
C GLU A 25 14.43 1.44 -4.57
N ALA A 26 14.98 0.93 -3.47
CA ALA A 26 14.28 -0.02 -2.62
C ALA A 26 13.09 0.62 -1.87
N LEU A 27 13.04 1.96 -1.79
CA LEU A 27 11.95 2.70 -1.15
C LEU A 27 10.79 2.96 -2.09
N PHE A 28 10.87 2.56 -3.36
CA PHE A 28 9.78 2.63 -4.34
C PHE A 28 9.29 1.20 -4.64
N PRO A 29 8.27 0.69 -3.92
CA PRO A 29 7.80 -0.69 -4.09
C PRO A 29 7.27 -0.95 -5.49
N THR A 30 6.58 0.06 -6.05
CA THR A 30 6.03 0.06 -7.41
C THR A 30 6.23 1.42 -8.09
N ILE A 31 5.87 1.52 -9.37
CA ILE A 31 6.05 2.75 -10.17
C ILE A 31 5.09 3.86 -9.70
N GLU A 32 3.94 3.50 -9.15
CA GLU A 32 2.93 4.40 -8.60
C GLU A 32 3.49 5.16 -7.41
N PHE A 33 4.22 4.48 -6.52
CA PHE A 33 4.93 5.13 -5.42
C PHE A 33 6.02 6.09 -5.91
N ARG A 34 6.70 5.76 -7.02
CA ARG A 34 7.67 6.66 -7.63
C ARG A 34 7.00 7.92 -8.17
N ARG A 35 5.91 7.76 -8.93
CA ARG A 35 5.11 8.88 -9.45
C ARG A 35 4.54 9.75 -8.32
N ALA A 36 4.08 9.14 -7.22
CA ALA A 36 3.62 9.87 -6.05
C ALA A 36 4.72 10.74 -5.44
N TYR A 37 5.94 10.22 -5.34
CA TYR A 37 7.09 11.00 -4.89
C TYR A 37 7.42 12.16 -5.84
N ASP A 38 7.47 11.91 -7.14
CA ASP A 38 7.71 12.96 -8.13
C ASP A 38 6.63 14.06 -8.03
N ARG A 39 5.36 13.69 -7.85
CA ARG A 39 4.25 14.61 -7.62
C ARG A 39 4.40 15.44 -6.34
N PHE A 40 4.95 14.85 -5.26
CA PHE A 40 5.28 15.61 -4.04
C PHE A 40 6.42 16.60 -4.26
N GLN A 41 7.44 16.23 -5.03
CA GLN A 41 8.55 17.13 -5.38
C GLN A 41 8.04 18.33 -6.19
N GLU A 42 7.12 18.10 -7.13
CA GLU A 42 6.46 19.16 -7.90
C GLU A 42 5.60 20.08 -7.02
N ALA A 43 4.82 19.51 -6.10
CA ALA A 43 3.87 20.27 -5.28
C ALA A 43 4.53 21.06 -4.13
N TYR A 44 5.56 20.50 -3.50
CA TYR A 44 6.20 21.07 -2.32
C TYR A 44 7.59 21.66 -2.58
N GLY A 45 8.09 21.49 -3.80
CA GLY A 45 9.48 21.78 -4.16
C GLY A 45 10.42 20.68 -3.67
N ALA A 46 11.59 20.61 -4.30
CA ALA A 46 12.58 19.62 -3.94
C ALA A 46 13.16 19.88 -2.54
N GLY A 47 12.91 18.97 -1.62
CA GLY A 47 13.47 19.03 -0.27
C GLY A 47 12.65 18.30 0.78
N ARG A 48 12.99 18.60 2.03
CA ARG A 48 12.55 17.88 3.24
C ARG A 48 11.04 17.69 3.33
N ARG A 49 10.24 18.64 2.85
CA ARG A 49 8.77 18.55 2.92
C ARG A 49 8.22 17.42 2.05
N ALA A 50 8.72 17.27 0.82
CA ALA A 50 8.34 16.18 -0.06
C ALA A 50 8.84 14.83 0.47
N ASP A 51 10.07 14.78 0.98
CA ASP A 51 10.65 13.59 1.59
C ASP A 51 9.82 13.09 2.78
N VAL A 52 9.43 14.00 3.69
CA VAL A 52 8.61 13.66 4.85
C VAL A 52 7.23 13.16 4.43
N ALA A 53 6.56 13.85 3.50
CA ALA A 53 5.24 13.44 3.01
C ALA A 53 5.29 12.03 2.41
N TYR A 54 6.32 11.75 1.61
CA TYR A 54 6.51 10.45 1.00
C TYR A 54 6.85 9.35 2.02
N LEU A 55 7.73 9.61 2.99
CA LEU A 55 8.04 8.64 4.04
C LEU A 55 6.82 8.32 4.92
N GLN A 56 5.98 9.31 5.19
CA GLN A 56 4.72 9.10 5.92
C GLN A 56 3.76 8.20 5.13
N LEU A 57 3.65 8.44 3.82
CA LEU A 57 2.87 7.60 2.91
C LEU A 57 3.39 6.16 2.89
N LEU A 58 4.71 5.99 2.71
CA LEU A 58 5.35 4.67 2.65
C LEU A 58 5.25 3.93 3.99
N HIS A 59 5.34 4.65 5.11
CA HIS A 59 5.09 4.10 6.44
C HIS A 59 3.65 3.61 6.59
N HIS A 60 2.68 4.37 6.08
CA HIS A 60 1.27 3.97 6.11
C HIS A 60 1.01 2.71 5.29
N ALA A 61 1.60 2.59 4.10
CA ALA A 61 1.53 1.38 3.29
C ALA A 61 2.11 0.15 4.01
N ALA A 62 3.23 0.33 4.74
CA ALA A 62 3.83 -0.73 5.55
C ALA A 62 2.99 -1.11 6.78
N ALA A 63 2.22 -0.17 7.34
CA ALA A 63 1.38 -0.39 8.51
C ALA A 63 -0.04 -0.91 8.17
N THR A 64 -0.43 -0.85 6.90
CA THR A 64 -1.76 -1.25 6.42
C THR A 64 -1.63 -2.25 5.26
N MET A 65 -2.28 -2.01 4.12
CA MET A 65 -2.20 -2.83 2.92
C MET A 65 -1.59 -2.01 1.78
N GLU A 66 -0.45 -2.47 1.26
CA GLU A 66 0.27 -1.78 0.17
C GLU A 66 -0.59 -1.64 -1.09
N ILE A 67 -1.37 -2.67 -1.43
CA ILE A 67 -2.24 -2.67 -2.62
C ILE A 67 -3.31 -1.56 -2.51
N GLY A 68 -3.99 -1.45 -1.37
CA GLY A 68 -4.98 -0.38 -1.17
C GLY A 68 -4.37 1.03 -1.26
N VAL A 69 -3.14 1.21 -0.75
CA VAL A 69 -2.42 2.47 -0.94
C VAL A 69 -2.08 2.67 -2.41
N GLN A 70 -1.56 1.66 -3.11
CA GLN A 70 -1.23 1.76 -4.53
C GLN A 70 -2.44 2.18 -5.38
N THR A 71 -3.60 1.53 -5.20
CA THR A 71 -4.84 1.89 -5.91
C THR A 71 -5.28 3.32 -5.62
N ALA A 72 -5.21 3.76 -4.37
CA ALA A 72 -5.50 5.15 -4.02
C ALA A 72 -4.50 6.14 -4.68
N LEU A 73 -3.22 5.76 -4.81
CA LEU A 73 -2.23 6.58 -5.53
C LEU A 73 -2.58 6.68 -7.02
N GLU A 74 -2.93 5.57 -7.66
CA GLU A 74 -3.33 5.55 -9.08
C GLU A 74 -4.48 6.53 -9.33
N LEU A 75 -5.57 6.42 -8.57
CA LEU A 75 -6.75 7.28 -8.70
C LEU A 75 -6.42 8.77 -8.51
N LEU A 76 -5.63 9.11 -7.48
CA LEU A 76 -5.28 10.51 -7.19
C LEU A 76 -4.34 11.09 -8.25
N LEU A 77 -3.39 10.29 -8.74
CA LEU A 77 -2.46 10.71 -9.79
C LEU A 77 -3.16 10.89 -11.13
N GLU A 78 -4.10 10.01 -11.48
CA GLU A 78 -4.94 10.14 -12.68
C GLU A 78 -5.83 11.39 -12.63
N ALA A 79 -6.34 11.74 -11.43
CA ALA A 79 -7.06 12.99 -11.18
C ALA A 79 -6.15 14.24 -11.18
N GLY A 80 -4.83 14.08 -11.31
CA GLY A 80 -3.86 15.17 -11.24
C GLY A 80 -3.68 15.77 -9.83
N GLU A 81 -4.21 15.11 -8.80
CA GLU A 81 -4.12 15.55 -7.42
C GLU A 81 -2.77 15.20 -6.78
N VAL A 82 -2.45 15.86 -5.66
CA VAL A 82 -1.31 15.47 -4.83
C VAL A 82 -1.78 14.37 -3.88
N PRO A 83 -1.15 13.18 -3.87
CA PRO A 83 -1.62 12.06 -3.07
C PRO A 83 -1.22 12.19 -1.60
N THR A 84 -1.73 13.21 -0.91
CA THR A 84 -1.45 13.41 0.52
C THR A 84 -1.95 12.22 1.34
N LEU A 85 -1.30 11.97 2.49
CA LEU A 85 -1.66 10.85 3.35
C LEU A 85 -3.14 10.88 3.75
N ASP A 86 -3.71 12.06 3.99
CA ASP A 86 -5.12 12.20 4.33
C ASP A 86 -6.05 11.84 3.16
N ARG A 87 -5.70 12.22 1.92
CA ARG A 87 -6.48 11.85 0.73
C ARG A 87 -6.44 10.35 0.47
N VAL A 88 -5.26 9.74 0.63
CA VAL A 88 -5.10 8.28 0.52
C VAL A 88 -5.95 7.56 1.56
N LYS A 89 -5.92 8.00 2.82
CA LYS A 89 -6.76 7.43 3.89
C LYS A 89 -8.25 7.60 3.63
N GLN A 90 -8.68 8.74 3.08
CA GLN A 90 -10.07 8.97 2.73
C GLN A 90 -10.57 7.98 1.67
N LEU A 91 -9.78 7.72 0.63
CA LEU A 91 -10.14 6.77 -0.42
C LEU A 91 -10.19 5.33 0.10
N ILE A 92 -9.16 4.89 0.84
CA ILE A 92 -9.12 3.55 1.43
C ILE A 92 -10.29 3.35 2.42
N GLY A 93 -10.59 4.36 3.22
CA GLY A 93 -11.72 4.31 4.16
C GLY A 93 -13.09 4.32 3.48
N ALA A 94 -13.23 5.01 2.34
CA ALA A 94 -14.45 4.99 1.53
C ALA A 94 -14.68 3.62 0.89
N GLU A 95 -13.64 3.00 0.33
CA GLU A 95 -13.72 1.65 -0.26
C GLU A 95 -14.16 0.60 0.77
N GLN A 96 -13.71 0.70 2.02
CA GLN A 96 -14.16 -0.18 3.10
C GLN A 96 -15.64 0.01 3.47
N ALA A 97 -16.18 1.22 3.30
CA ALA A 97 -17.57 1.53 3.60
C ALA A 97 -18.54 1.12 2.47
N GLU A 98 -18.04 0.96 1.23
CA GLU A 98 -18.84 0.58 0.06
C GLU A 98 -19.05 -0.93 -0.09
N VAL A 99 -18.47 -1.77 0.79
CA VAL A 99 -18.69 -3.22 0.77
C VAL A 99 -20.16 -3.51 1.08
N PRO A 100 -20.95 -4.07 0.15
CA PRO A 100 -22.29 -4.54 0.47
C PRO A 100 -22.19 -5.64 1.52
N GLU A 101 -23.09 -5.67 2.51
CA GLU A 101 -23.23 -6.81 3.41
C GLU A 101 -23.50 -8.07 2.58
N LEU A 102 -22.45 -8.84 2.30
CA LEU A 102 -22.58 -10.16 1.74
C LEU A 102 -23.22 -11.01 2.83
N SER A 103 -24.52 -11.27 2.68
CA SER A 103 -25.22 -12.32 3.42
C SER A 103 -24.37 -13.58 3.29
N SER A 104 -23.84 -14.04 4.43
CA SER A 104 -23.06 -15.27 4.53
C SER A 104 -23.79 -16.38 3.78
N MET A 105 -23.24 -16.80 2.64
CA MET A 105 -23.60 -18.11 2.12
C MET A 105 -22.97 -19.08 3.09
N GLU A 106 -23.79 -19.74 3.91
CA GLU A 106 -23.37 -20.95 4.63
C GLU A 106 -22.88 -21.93 3.57
N VAL A 107 -21.58 -21.94 3.34
CA VAL A 107 -20.94 -23.02 2.59
C VAL A 107 -20.95 -24.20 3.55
N ASP A 108 -21.92 -25.08 3.35
CA ASP A 108 -21.94 -26.38 4.01
C ASP A 108 -20.79 -27.22 3.44
N LEU A 109 -19.71 -27.33 4.21
CA LEU A 109 -18.52 -28.10 3.85
C LEU A 109 -18.71 -29.62 4.02
N GLU A 110 -19.91 -30.10 4.38
CA GLU A 110 -20.19 -31.54 4.45
C GLU A 110 -20.17 -32.25 3.08
N GLU A 111 -20.28 -31.52 1.96
CA GLU A 111 -20.30 -32.12 0.61
C GLU A 111 -18.93 -32.66 0.15
N TYR A 112 -17.83 -32.33 0.85
CA TYR A 112 -16.49 -32.80 0.48
C TYR A 112 -16.12 -34.17 1.07
N ASN A 113 -16.95 -34.74 1.95
CA ASN A 113 -16.62 -35.95 2.69
C ASN A 113 -16.86 -37.26 1.93
N ASP A 114 -17.59 -37.24 0.80
CA ASP A 114 -17.93 -38.47 0.07
C ASP A 114 -16.91 -38.87 -1.02
N LEU A 115 -15.82 -38.13 -1.20
CA LEU A 115 -14.81 -38.39 -2.23
C LEU A 115 -13.53 -39.08 -1.73
N LEU A 116 -13.47 -39.49 -0.45
CA LEU A 116 -12.26 -40.09 0.15
C LEU A 116 -12.37 -41.55 0.61
N THR A 117 -13.35 -42.33 0.13
CA THR A 117 -13.46 -43.77 0.45
C THR A 117 -13.63 -44.68 -0.77
N ALA A 118 -12.96 -44.37 -1.90
CA ALA A 118 -12.99 -45.24 -3.08
C ALA A 118 -11.65 -45.50 -3.79
N GLU A 119 -10.49 -45.23 -3.17
CA GLU A 119 -9.18 -45.60 -3.74
C GLU A 119 -8.25 -46.30 -2.72
N GLU A 120 -8.72 -47.37 -2.06
CA GLU A 120 -7.82 -48.37 -1.43
C GLU A 120 -8.28 -49.82 -1.64
N SER A 121 -8.81 -50.13 -2.82
CA SER A 121 -8.94 -51.53 -3.23
C SER A 121 -8.99 -51.70 -4.74
N ARG A 122 -7.82 -51.81 -5.38
CA ARG A 122 -7.43 -53.02 -6.14
C ARG A 122 -5.97 -52.98 -6.59
#